data_AF-A0A972QI59-F1
#
_entry.id   AF-A0A972QI59-F1
#
_cell.length_a   1.000
_cell.length_b   1.000
_cell.length_c   1.000
_cell.angle_alpha   90.00
_cell.angle_beta   90.00
_cell.angle_gamma   90.00
#
_symmetry.space_group_name_H-M   'P 1'
#
loop_
_entity.id
_entity.type
_entity.pdbx_description
1 polymer ?
#
loop_
_entity_poly.entity_id
_entity_poly.type
_entity_poly.pdbx_seq_one_letter_code
_entity_poly.pdbx_strand_id
1 'polypeptide(L)'
;MPKVRYEIDPYNRLVINETGRKTLLPRYRKIVDGHFKIDKNNALSYLVKTPVSKDLNMPHHVKLKGEWSLTKNYDLRLSLDKWERETLGDKLTLQGNIVETGKNSLLFAVTTKSKQGTQSTYILKLRGSWLADKYNRLTFSVQKEKGRHDILTFDGAWKLNKNHQIIYTYQKAELVRKSKKIHTLTFKGYWDIKDRARISYVIDINSDSVFNFTTGLGIFKDNYIKYEVGIGLFSRLSQGVILYGKWRIKRNIGLIFDIKYEGGKIHSIGFSAEAKLTDRELLLFKLKKEAGGDIVGRLELRHKILKGEGESFLRLLKSRRESAIMAGAGYRW
;
A
#
# COMPACT_ATOMS: atom_id res chain seq x y z
N MET A 1 -10.05 -11.65 -41.89
CA MET A 1 -8.86 -12.05 -41.15
C MET A 1 -9.27 -12.97 -40.00
N PRO A 2 -8.48 -14.02 -39.67
CA PRO A 2 -8.77 -14.90 -38.54
C PRO A 2 -8.74 -14.14 -37.21
N LYS A 3 -9.54 -14.58 -36.24
CA LYS A 3 -9.52 -14.05 -34.87
C LYS A 3 -8.38 -14.72 -34.12
N VAL A 4 -7.50 -13.90 -33.55
CA VAL A 4 -6.35 -14.33 -32.74
C VAL A 4 -6.76 -14.26 -31.29
N ARG A 5 -6.61 -15.36 -30.55
CA ARG A 5 -6.86 -15.40 -29.11
C ARG A 5 -5.53 -15.59 -28.37
N TYR A 6 -5.32 -14.76 -27.35
CA TYR A 6 -4.14 -14.81 -26.49
C TYR A 6 -4.46 -15.53 -25.19
N GLU A 7 -3.58 -16.45 -24.81
CA GLU A 7 -3.64 -17.20 -23.55
C GLU A 7 -2.26 -17.24 -22.90
N ILE A 8 -2.24 -17.48 -21.58
CA ILE A 8 -1.01 -17.80 -20.86
C ILE A 8 -1.10 -19.25 -20.39
N ASP A 9 -0.10 -20.06 -20.71
CA ASP A 9 -0.02 -21.43 -20.22
C ASP A 9 0.46 -21.52 -18.75
N PRO A 10 0.42 -22.71 -18.11
CA PRO A 10 0.90 -22.87 -16.74
C PRO A 10 2.40 -22.56 -16.51
N TYR A 11 3.17 -22.31 -17.57
CA TYR A 11 4.58 -21.95 -17.51
C TYR A 11 4.81 -20.47 -17.87
N ASN A 12 3.77 -19.63 -17.79
CA ASN A 12 3.83 -18.21 -18.11
C ASN A 12 4.33 -17.92 -19.53
N ARG A 13 3.98 -18.75 -20.51
CA ARG A 13 4.28 -18.51 -21.93
C ARG A 13 3.04 -18.05 -22.67
N LEU A 14 3.25 -17.21 -23.68
CA LEU A 14 2.18 -16.75 -24.55
C LEU A 14 1.77 -17.90 -25.48
N VAL A 15 0.49 -18.23 -25.45
CA VAL A 15 -0.16 -19.16 -26.37
C VAL A 15 -1.07 -18.37 -27.29
N ILE A 16 -0.97 -18.65 -28.59
CA ILE A 16 -1.79 -18.04 -29.61
C ILE A 16 -2.67 -19.13 -30.23
N ASN A 17 -3.97 -18.89 -30.24
CA ASN A 17 -4.95 -19.76 -30.88
C ASN A 17 -5.53 -19.05 -32.10
N GLU A 18 -5.28 -19.61 -33.29
CA GLU A 18 -5.92 -19.17 -34.52
C GLU A 18 -7.20 -19.99 -34.74
N THR A 19 -8.34 -19.31 -34.86
CA THR A 19 -9.61 -19.97 -35.22
C THR A 19 -9.74 -20.05 -36.74
N GLY A 20 -9.79 -21.27 -37.28
CA GLY A 20 -9.98 -21.52 -38.71
C GLY A 20 -11.41 -21.20 -39.18
N ARG A 21 -11.54 -20.56 -40.34
CA ARG A 21 -12.82 -20.02 -40.88
C ARG A 21 -13.91 -21.06 -41.23
N LYS A 22 -13.69 -22.37 -41.11
CA LYS A 22 -14.65 -23.40 -41.58
C LYS A 22 -14.93 -24.55 -40.61
N THR A 23 -14.24 -24.64 -39.47
CA THR A 23 -14.48 -25.70 -38.48
C THR A 23 -14.39 -25.09 -37.09
N LEU A 24 -15.45 -25.25 -36.27
CA LEU A 24 -15.53 -24.84 -34.86
C LEU A 24 -14.51 -25.57 -33.93
N LEU A 25 -13.50 -26.23 -34.50
CA LEU A 25 -12.47 -26.98 -33.78
C LEU A 25 -11.19 -26.14 -33.68
N PRO A 26 -10.65 -25.90 -32.45
CA PRO A 26 -9.41 -25.16 -32.24
C PRO A 26 -8.22 -26.00 -32.72
N ARG A 27 -7.74 -25.78 -33.94
CA ARG A 27 -6.76 -26.69 -34.54
C ARG A 27 -5.30 -26.41 -34.21
N TYR A 28 -4.89 -25.22 -33.76
CA TYR A 28 -3.48 -24.99 -33.43
C TYR A 28 -3.29 -24.02 -32.25
N ARG A 29 -3.07 -24.57 -31.04
CA ARG A 29 -2.49 -23.81 -29.92
C ARG A 29 -0.99 -23.71 -30.15
N LYS A 30 -0.47 -22.52 -30.45
CA LYS A 30 0.97 -22.34 -30.68
C LYS A 30 1.61 -21.62 -29.52
N ILE A 31 2.64 -22.23 -28.94
CA ILE A 31 3.46 -21.63 -27.90
C ILE A 31 4.53 -20.76 -28.57
N VAL A 32 4.52 -19.48 -28.21
CA VAL A 32 5.53 -18.52 -28.64
C VAL A 32 6.65 -18.49 -27.61
N ASP A 33 7.90 -18.56 -28.06
CA ASP A 33 9.06 -18.43 -27.19
C ASP A 33 9.42 -16.95 -27.01
N GLY A 34 9.50 -16.51 -25.76
CA GLY A 34 9.67 -15.10 -25.41
C GLY A 34 9.48 -14.84 -23.93
N HIS A 35 9.36 -13.56 -23.55
CA HIS A 35 9.12 -13.17 -22.16
C HIS A 35 8.24 -11.93 -22.07
N PHE A 36 7.57 -11.76 -20.93
CA PHE A 36 6.77 -10.58 -20.64
C PHE A 36 7.65 -9.43 -20.14
N LYS A 37 7.27 -8.21 -20.52
CA LYS A 37 7.87 -6.96 -20.05
C LYS A 37 6.75 -5.96 -19.77
N ILE A 38 6.94 -5.16 -18.73
CA ILE A 38 6.08 -4.01 -18.44
C ILE A 38 6.81 -2.75 -18.89
N ASP A 39 6.13 -1.90 -19.67
CA ASP A 39 6.68 -0.62 -20.12
C ASP A 39 6.51 0.49 -19.07
N LYS A 40 6.95 1.71 -19.40
CA LYS A 40 6.87 2.87 -18.49
C LYS A 40 5.44 3.26 -18.09
N ASN A 41 4.44 2.83 -18.86
CA ASN A 41 3.02 3.14 -18.69
C ASN A 41 2.24 1.93 -18.16
N ASN A 42 2.94 0.95 -17.59
CA ASN A 42 2.40 -0.31 -17.11
C ASN A 42 1.70 -1.15 -18.17
N ALA A 43 1.95 -0.94 -19.46
CA ALA A 43 1.40 -1.80 -20.50
C ALA A 43 2.21 -3.10 -20.56
N LEU A 44 1.49 -4.22 -20.64
CA LEU A 44 2.10 -5.53 -20.80
C LEU A 44 2.56 -5.71 -22.24
N SER A 45 3.75 -6.24 -22.41
CA SER A 45 4.33 -6.54 -23.70
C SER A 45 4.93 -7.93 -23.68
N TYR A 46 4.82 -8.66 -24.78
CA TYR A 46 5.53 -9.91 -24.97
C TYR A 46 6.63 -9.72 -26.00
N LEU A 47 7.87 -10.02 -25.62
CA LEU A 47 9.05 -9.94 -26.48
C LEU A 47 9.39 -11.33 -27.01
N VAL A 48 9.23 -11.51 -28.32
CA VAL A 48 9.41 -12.78 -29.02
C VAL A 48 10.89 -13.01 -29.30
N LYS A 49 11.44 -14.13 -28.84
CA LYS A 49 12.89 -14.42 -28.92
C LYS A 49 13.34 -14.74 -30.35
N THR A 50 12.51 -15.44 -31.12
CA THR A 50 12.79 -15.82 -32.51
C THR A 50 11.49 -15.73 -33.30
N PRO A 51 11.45 -15.11 -34.49
CA PRO A 51 10.25 -15.07 -35.30
C PRO A 51 9.78 -16.49 -35.56
N VAL A 52 8.57 -16.76 -35.11
CA VAL A 52 7.93 -18.05 -35.25
C VAL A 52 7.70 -18.25 -36.74
N SER A 53 8.43 -19.17 -37.39
CA SER A 53 8.25 -19.70 -38.78
C SER A 53 7.66 -18.72 -39.81
N LYS A 54 8.32 -18.48 -40.97
CA LYS A 54 7.90 -17.52 -42.04
C LYS A 54 6.38 -17.40 -42.33
N ASP A 55 5.59 -18.43 -42.06
CA ASP A 55 4.13 -18.50 -42.17
C ASP A 55 3.34 -17.61 -41.18
N LEU A 56 3.91 -17.24 -40.03
CA LEU A 56 3.29 -16.31 -39.08
C LEU A 56 3.98 -14.96 -39.18
N ASN A 57 3.33 -13.99 -39.83
CA ASN A 57 3.73 -12.59 -39.84
C ASN A 57 3.51 -11.96 -38.44
N MET A 58 4.19 -12.50 -37.42
CA MET A 58 4.02 -12.13 -36.04
C MET A 58 5.08 -11.09 -35.63
N PRO A 59 4.67 -9.95 -35.05
CA PRO A 59 5.62 -8.94 -34.67
C PRO A 59 6.55 -9.47 -33.57
N HIS A 60 7.81 -9.02 -33.58
CA HIS A 60 8.78 -9.28 -32.51
C HIS A 60 8.31 -8.78 -31.12
N HIS A 61 7.32 -7.89 -31.12
CA HIS A 61 6.76 -7.25 -29.95
C HIS A 61 5.23 -7.26 -30.04
N VAL A 62 4.58 -7.98 -29.11
CA VAL A 62 3.12 -7.99 -28.98
C VAL A 62 2.76 -7.11 -27.78
N LYS A 63 2.12 -5.97 -28.02
CA LYS A 63 1.64 -5.08 -26.96
C LYS A 63 0.22 -5.48 -26.56
N LEU A 64 0.02 -5.73 -25.27
CA LEU A 64 -1.24 -6.20 -24.68
C LEU A 64 -1.79 -5.08 -23.79
N LYS A 65 -2.93 -4.53 -24.16
CA LYS A 65 -3.63 -3.47 -23.41
C LYS A 65 -4.79 -4.08 -22.64
N GLY A 66 -5.04 -3.57 -21.44
CA GLY A 66 -6.07 -4.10 -20.57
C GLY A 66 -6.03 -3.52 -19.17
N GLU A 67 -6.85 -4.09 -18.29
CA GLU A 67 -6.98 -3.70 -16.88
C GLU A 67 -6.29 -4.72 -15.96
N TRP A 68 -5.40 -4.22 -15.10
CA TRP A 68 -4.72 -5.01 -14.09
C TRP A 68 -5.62 -5.30 -12.89
N SER A 69 -5.51 -6.52 -12.37
CA SER A 69 -6.15 -6.97 -11.14
C SER A 69 -5.30 -8.03 -10.45
N LEU A 70 -5.54 -8.25 -9.15
CA LEU A 70 -5.01 -9.40 -8.42
C LEU A 70 -6.07 -10.50 -8.35
N THR A 71 -5.64 -11.75 -8.52
CA THR A 71 -6.50 -12.91 -8.23
C THR A 71 -6.52 -13.19 -6.71
N LYS A 72 -7.45 -14.06 -6.27
CA LYS A 72 -7.47 -14.55 -4.88
C LYS A 72 -6.17 -15.28 -4.46
N ASN A 73 -5.40 -15.78 -5.43
CA ASN A 73 -4.11 -16.44 -5.21
C ASN A 73 -2.93 -15.47 -5.41
N TYR A 74 -3.18 -14.16 -5.45
CA TYR A 74 -2.17 -13.11 -5.66
C TYR A 74 -1.37 -13.30 -6.95
N ASP A 75 -2.03 -13.79 -7.99
CA ASP A 75 -1.50 -13.77 -9.35
C ASP A 75 -1.86 -12.44 -10.02
N LEU A 76 -1.00 -11.92 -10.89
CA LEU A 76 -1.32 -10.73 -11.68
C LEU A 76 -2.21 -11.13 -12.86
N ARG A 77 -3.34 -10.46 -13.01
CA ARG A 77 -4.28 -10.69 -14.10
C ARG A 77 -4.48 -9.43 -14.91
N LEU A 78 -4.30 -9.54 -16.22
CA LEU A 78 -4.64 -8.51 -17.19
C LEU A 78 -5.92 -8.93 -17.91
N SER A 79 -6.99 -8.14 -17.79
CA SER A 79 -8.20 -8.32 -18.60
C SER A 79 -8.05 -7.47 -19.85
N LEU A 80 -7.94 -8.09 -21.02
CA LEU A 80 -7.63 -7.37 -22.26
C LEU A 80 -8.77 -6.40 -22.66
N ASP A 81 -8.39 -5.23 -23.17
CA ASP A 81 -9.33 -4.26 -23.74
C ASP A 81 -10.00 -4.87 -24.97
N LYS A 82 -11.31 -4.67 -25.13
CA LYS A 82 -12.03 -5.17 -26.31
C LYS A 82 -11.55 -4.43 -27.57
N TRP A 83 -10.96 -5.14 -28.52
CA TRP A 83 -10.90 -4.69 -29.92
C TRP A 83 -11.92 -5.45 -30.77
N GLU A 84 -12.45 -4.80 -31.80
CA GLU A 84 -13.62 -5.16 -32.64
C GLU A 84 -13.74 -6.64 -33.10
N ARG A 85 -12.70 -7.45 -32.94
CA ARG A 85 -12.62 -8.85 -33.38
C ARG A 85 -12.29 -9.86 -32.26
N GLU A 86 -12.10 -9.42 -31.02
CA GLU A 86 -11.80 -10.30 -29.87
C GLU A 86 -13.07 -10.73 -29.14
N THR A 87 -13.12 -11.99 -28.70
CA THR A 87 -14.21 -12.48 -27.84
C THR A 87 -14.08 -11.88 -26.45
N LEU A 88 -15.20 -11.51 -25.84
CA LEU A 88 -15.29 -10.93 -24.50
C LEU A 88 -14.41 -11.66 -23.47
N GLY A 89 -13.51 -10.93 -22.79
CA GLY A 89 -13.00 -11.31 -21.47
C GLY A 89 -11.80 -12.26 -21.43
N ASP A 90 -10.92 -12.26 -22.42
CA ASP A 90 -9.66 -13.00 -22.32
C ASP A 90 -8.79 -12.40 -21.21
N LYS A 91 -8.63 -13.21 -20.14
CA LYS A 91 -7.88 -12.87 -18.93
C LYS A 91 -6.52 -13.54 -19.02
N LEU A 92 -5.48 -12.74 -19.16
CA LEU A 92 -4.10 -13.22 -19.08
C LEU A 92 -3.69 -13.24 -17.61
N THR A 93 -3.50 -14.42 -17.04
CA THR A 93 -3.08 -14.57 -15.64
C THR A 93 -1.61 -15.01 -15.59
N LEU A 94 -0.76 -14.12 -15.08
CA LEU A 94 0.66 -14.36 -14.81
C LEU A 94 0.82 -14.95 -13.40
N GLN A 95 1.25 -16.20 -13.35
CA GLN A 95 1.57 -16.89 -12.10
C GLN A 95 2.94 -16.44 -11.62
N GLY A 96 3.03 -16.03 -10.36
CA GLY A 96 4.27 -15.47 -9.83
C GLY A 96 4.17 -15.04 -8.38
N ASN A 97 5.14 -14.28 -7.90
CA ASN A 97 5.18 -13.84 -6.50
C ASN A 97 5.38 -12.34 -6.42
N ILE A 98 4.65 -11.68 -5.52
CA ILE A 98 4.99 -10.31 -5.12
C ILE A 98 6.25 -10.41 -4.26
N VAL A 99 7.34 -9.81 -4.75
CA VAL A 99 8.66 -9.87 -4.12
C VAL A 99 8.85 -8.70 -3.17
N GLU A 100 8.48 -7.50 -3.62
CA GLU A 100 8.76 -6.27 -2.89
C GLU A 100 7.72 -5.18 -3.18
N THR A 101 7.45 -4.39 -2.14
CA THR A 101 6.64 -3.17 -2.20
C THR A 101 7.55 -1.97 -2.08
N GLY A 102 7.91 -1.36 -3.21
CA GLY A 102 8.64 -0.11 -3.26
C GLY A 102 7.73 1.09 -3.03
N LYS A 103 8.31 2.27 -2.80
CA LYS A 103 7.56 3.52 -2.54
C LYS A 103 6.45 3.79 -3.55
N ASN A 104 6.74 3.64 -4.85
CA ASN A 104 5.80 3.88 -5.95
C ASN A 104 5.78 2.69 -6.93
N SER A 105 6.05 1.48 -6.43
CA SER A 105 6.13 0.31 -7.29
C SER A 105 5.82 -1.00 -6.61
N LEU A 106 5.29 -1.94 -7.38
CA LEU A 106 5.12 -3.34 -7.02
C LEU A 106 6.05 -4.20 -7.87
N LEU A 107 6.93 -4.98 -7.24
CA LEU A 107 7.80 -5.93 -7.94
C LEU A 107 7.18 -7.33 -7.90
N PHE A 108 6.98 -7.92 -9.07
CA PHE A 108 6.38 -9.23 -9.25
C PHE A 108 7.32 -10.16 -10.02
N ALA A 109 7.75 -11.26 -9.40
CA ALA A 109 8.58 -12.26 -10.04
C ALA A 109 7.72 -13.25 -10.83
N VAL A 110 8.06 -13.43 -12.10
CA VAL A 110 7.46 -14.42 -12.99
C VAL A 110 8.52 -15.44 -13.36
N THR A 111 8.22 -16.73 -13.17
CA THR A 111 9.06 -17.83 -13.64
C THR A 111 8.45 -18.43 -14.89
N THR A 112 9.24 -18.58 -15.95
CA THR A 112 8.84 -19.24 -17.18
C THR A 112 9.74 -20.43 -17.52
N LYS A 113 9.23 -21.36 -18.32
CA LYS A 113 9.94 -22.56 -18.77
C LYS A 113 9.92 -22.65 -20.30
N SER A 114 11.09 -22.54 -20.93
CA SER A 114 11.25 -22.68 -22.39
C SER A 114 10.84 -24.07 -22.90
N LYS A 115 10.72 -24.24 -24.22
CA LYS A 115 10.47 -25.56 -24.84
C LYS A 115 11.58 -26.58 -24.52
N GLN A 116 12.83 -26.13 -24.42
CA GLN A 116 13.98 -26.95 -24.05
C GLN A 116 14.01 -27.28 -22.54
N GLY A 117 13.03 -26.80 -21.77
CA GLY A 117 12.91 -27.08 -20.34
C GLY A 117 13.70 -26.14 -19.44
N THR A 118 14.52 -25.23 -19.98
CA THR A 118 15.23 -24.21 -19.21
C THR A 118 14.25 -23.28 -18.50
N GLN A 119 14.40 -23.13 -17.19
CA GLN A 119 13.64 -22.19 -16.38
C GLN A 119 14.35 -20.83 -16.32
N SER A 120 13.59 -19.75 -16.36
CA SER A 120 14.10 -18.40 -16.13
C SER A 120 13.11 -17.61 -15.30
N THR A 121 13.62 -16.78 -14.39
CA THR A 121 12.82 -15.91 -13.54
C THR A 121 13.18 -14.47 -13.83
N TYR A 122 12.18 -13.61 -14.00
CA TYR A 122 12.37 -12.19 -14.23
C TYR A 122 11.36 -11.37 -13.43
N ILE A 123 11.65 -10.07 -13.26
CA ILE A 123 10.83 -9.15 -12.48
C ILE A 123 10.01 -8.26 -13.40
N LEU A 124 8.70 -8.23 -13.15
CA LEU A 124 7.78 -7.25 -13.67
C LEU A 124 7.61 -6.14 -12.62
N LYS A 125 7.92 -4.90 -13.00
CA LYS A 125 7.79 -3.72 -12.14
C LYS A 125 6.59 -2.89 -12.56
N LEU A 126 5.52 -2.95 -11.77
CA LEU A 126 4.39 -2.05 -11.90
C LEU A 126 4.68 -0.74 -11.16
N ARG A 127 4.37 0.39 -11.78
CA ARG A 127 4.48 1.74 -11.20
C ARG A 127 3.11 2.23 -10.75
N GLY A 128 3.07 3.03 -9.68
CA GLY A 128 1.80 3.46 -9.11
C GLY A 128 1.95 4.00 -7.71
N SER A 129 0.83 4.11 -7.01
CA SER A 129 0.79 4.66 -5.66
C SER A 129 0.06 3.71 -4.71
N TRP A 130 0.55 3.64 -3.47
CA TRP A 130 -0.07 2.87 -2.41
C TRP A 130 -1.16 3.67 -1.72
N LEU A 131 -2.37 3.12 -1.63
CA LEU A 131 -3.54 3.78 -1.06
C LEU A 131 -4.34 2.82 -0.18
N ALA A 132 -5.14 3.36 0.73
CA ALA A 132 -6.14 2.58 1.46
C ALA A 132 -7.52 2.87 0.84
N ASP A 133 -8.33 1.83 0.67
CA ASP A 133 -9.71 2.01 0.19
C ASP A 133 -10.66 2.42 1.32
N LYS A 134 -11.94 2.65 1.00
CA LYS A 134 -12.98 3.00 1.98
C LYS A 134 -13.22 1.94 3.08
N TYR A 135 -12.67 0.75 2.92
CA TYR A 135 -12.73 -0.36 3.88
C TYR A 135 -11.37 -0.59 4.55
N ASN A 136 -10.45 0.37 4.48
CA ASN A 136 -9.10 0.31 5.02
C ASN A 136 -8.27 -0.90 4.51
N ARG A 137 -8.62 -1.45 3.35
CA ARG A 137 -7.80 -2.47 2.67
C ARG A 137 -6.63 -1.78 1.98
N LEU A 138 -5.47 -2.45 1.98
CA LEU A 138 -4.32 -1.95 1.24
C LEU A 138 -4.58 -2.12 -0.26
N THR A 139 -4.27 -1.07 -1.03
CA THR A 139 -4.44 -1.08 -2.48
C THR A 139 -3.23 -0.47 -3.15
N PHE A 140 -2.94 -0.93 -4.37
CA PHE A 140 -1.97 -0.32 -5.25
C PHE A 140 -2.66 0.20 -6.50
N SER A 141 -2.65 1.51 -6.66
CA SER A 141 -3.20 2.23 -7.81
C SER A 141 -2.16 2.25 -8.93
N VAL A 142 -2.34 1.40 -9.93
CA VAL A 142 -1.43 1.27 -11.07
C VAL A 142 -1.58 2.48 -11.98
N GLN A 143 -0.47 3.17 -12.22
CA GLN A 143 -0.43 4.34 -13.10
C GLN A 143 -0.70 3.94 -14.55
N LYS A 144 -1.52 4.70 -15.28
CA LYS A 144 -1.77 4.52 -16.71
C LYS A 144 -1.50 5.80 -17.49
N GLU A 145 -1.24 5.66 -18.79
CA GLU A 145 -0.93 6.79 -19.68
C GLU A 145 -2.11 7.74 -19.89
N LYS A 146 -3.33 7.20 -19.97
CA LYS A 146 -4.58 7.95 -20.17
C LYS A 146 -5.70 7.29 -19.36
N GLY A 147 -6.47 8.09 -18.62
CA GLY A 147 -7.70 7.63 -17.98
C GLY A 147 -7.55 7.14 -16.53
N ARG A 148 -8.44 6.22 -16.14
CA ARG A 148 -8.57 5.70 -14.77
C ARG A 148 -7.40 4.76 -14.43
N HIS A 149 -7.00 4.78 -13.16
CA HIS A 149 -6.01 3.87 -12.61
C HIS A 149 -6.62 2.47 -12.42
N ASP A 150 -5.79 1.42 -12.55
CA ASP A 150 -6.21 0.08 -12.14
C ASP A 150 -5.92 -0.11 -10.66
N ILE A 151 -6.80 -0.79 -9.94
CA ILE A 151 -6.65 -0.99 -8.49
C ILE A 151 -6.35 -2.46 -8.19
N LEU A 152 -5.13 -2.72 -7.70
CA LEU A 152 -4.77 -4.01 -7.11
C LEU A 152 -5.15 -4.01 -5.64
N THR A 153 -6.17 -4.80 -5.27
CA THR A 153 -6.65 -4.87 -3.88
C THR A 153 -6.01 -6.04 -3.14
N PHE A 154 -5.54 -5.78 -1.93
CA PHE A 154 -4.97 -6.77 -1.02
C PHE A 154 -6.00 -7.10 0.06
N ASP A 155 -6.74 -8.19 -0.16
CA ASP A 155 -7.91 -8.56 0.67
C ASP A 155 -7.57 -9.13 2.06
N GLY A 156 -6.29 -9.37 2.34
CA GLY A 156 -5.83 -9.85 3.64
C GLY A 156 -5.85 -8.77 4.72
N ALA A 157 -5.76 -9.21 5.98
CA ALA A 157 -5.51 -8.32 7.09
C ALA A 157 -4.04 -7.90 7.12
N TRP A 158 -3.79 -6.69 7.61
CA TRP A 158 -2.45 -6.20 7.94
C TRP A 158 -2.34 -5.93 9.43
N LYS A 159 -1.12 -5.98 9.95
CA LYS A 159 -0.80 -5.71 11.36
C LYS A 159 0.41 -4.80 11.47
N LEU A 160 0.66 -4.28 12.66
CA LEU A 160 1.89 -3.56 12.96
C LEU A 160 2.97 -4.49 13.50
N ASN A 161 4.23 -4.23 13.13
CA ASN A 161 5.37 -4.80 13.83
C ASN A 161 5.84 -3.89 14.98
N LYS A 162 6.90 -4.32 15.68
CA LYS A 162 7.54 -3.57 16.78
C LYS A 162 8.14 -2.21 16.38
N ASN A 163 8.37 -1.98 15.09
CA ASN A 163 8.91 -0.75 14.53
C ASN A 163 7.80 0.14 13.93
N HIS A 164 6.54 -0.13 14.28
CA HIS A 164 5.34 0.57 13.78
C HIS A 164 5.18 0.51 12.25
N GLN A 165 5.75 -0.50 11.60
CA GLN A 165 5.59 -0.72 10.16
C GLN A 165 4.39 -1.61 9.88
N ILE A 166 3.72 -1.37 8.75
CA ILE A 166 2.63 -2.21 8.28
C ILE A 166 3.21 -3.50 7.69
N ILE A 167 2.74 -4.62 8.23
CA ILE A 167 3.03 -5.98 7.78
C ILE A 167 1.76 -6.58 7.21
N TYR A 168 1.81 -6.90 5.93
CA TYR A 168 0.75 -7.62 5.24
C TYR A 168 1.19 -9.07 5.03
N THR A 169 0.36 -10.02 5.45
CA THR A 169 0.65 -11.45 5.30
C THR A 169 -0.43 -12.10 4.46
N TYR A 170 -0.02 -12.89 3.47
CA TYR A 170 -0.94 -13.65 2.63
C TYR A 170 -0.47 -15.08 2.42
N GLN A 171 -1.43 -15.96 2.18
CA GLN A 171 -1.17 -17.35 1.81
C GLN A 171 -1.35 -17.51 0.31
N LYS A 172 -0.41 -18.20 -0.31
CA LYS A 172 -0.47 -18.57 -1.72
C LYS A 172 -0.38 -20.08 -1.86
N ALA A 173 -1.24 -20.66 -2.69
CA ALA A 173 -1.21 -22.10 -2.96
C ALA A 173 -0.12 -22.41 -4.00
N GLU A 174 0.80 -23.32 -3.66
CA GLU A 174 1.75 -23.91 -4.58
C GLU A 174 1.14 -25.21 -5.14
N LEU A 175 0.46 -25.10 -6.29
CA LEU A 175 -0.30 -26.22 -6.88
C LEU A 175 0.55 -27.48 -7.12
N VAL A 176 1.82 -27.30 -7.52
CA VAL A 176 2.74 -28.42 -7.79
C VAL A 176 3.04 -29.22 -6.51
N ARG A 177 3.17 -28.54 -5.37
CA ARG A 177 3.50 -29.17 -4.07
C ARG A 177 2.28 -29.42 -3.20
N LYS A 178 1.08 -29.05 -3.67
CA LYS A 178 -0.18 -29.05 -2.91
C LYS A 178 -0.05 -28.40 -1.53
N SER A 179 0.85 -27.42 -1.38
CA SER A 179 1.15 -26.75 -0.12
C SER A 179 0.71 -25.30 -0.16
N LYS A 180 0.57 -24.68 1.02
CA LYS A 180 0.36 -23.23 1.15
C LYS A 180 1.63 -22.61 1.68
N LYS A 181 2.13 -21.58 1.00
CA LYS A 181 3.25 -20.77 1.46
C LYS A 181 2.75 -19.45 2.00
N ILE A 182 3.31 -19.05 3.14
CA ILE A 182 3.04 -17.74 3.75
C ILE A 182 4.04 -16.75 3.19
N HIS A 183 3.54 -15.62 2.69
CA HIS A 183 4.31 -14.51 2.18
C HIS A 183 4.03 -13.27 3.03
N THR A 184 5.07 -12.45 3.21
CA THR A 184 5.01 -11.25 4.03
C THR A 184 5.52 -10.05 3.25
N LEU A 185 4.74 -8.98 3.22
CA LEU A 185 5.11 -7.68 2.66
C LEU A 185 5.25 -6.69 3.81
N THR A 186 6.35 -5.94 3.83
CA THR A 186 6.64 -4.94 4.85
C THR A 186 6.70 -3.57 4.20
N PHE A 187 5.80 -2.67 4.60
CA PHE A 187 5.79 -1.31 4.12
C PHE A 187 6.63 -0.42 5.04
N LYS A 188 7.65 0.22 4.50
CA LYS A 188 8.48 1.19 5.23
C LYS A 188 7.87 2.59 5.09
N GLY A 189 7.68 3.27 6.21
CA GLY A 189 7.01 4.57 6.27
C GLY A 189 6.90 5.06 7.70
N TYR A 190 6.10 6.10 7.92
CA TYR A 190 5.82 6.67 9.23
C TYR A 190 4.33 6.99 9.40
N TRP A 191 3.90 7.11 10.65
CA TRP A 191 2.52 7.42 10.99
C TRP A 191 2.36 8.93 11.18
N ASP A 192 1.27 9.47 10.66
CA ASP A 192 0.81 10.85 10.82
C ASP A 192 -0.67 10.83 11.23
N ILE A 193 -1.13 11.87 11.94
CA ILE A 193 -2.52 11.99 12.39
C ILE A 193 -3.15 13.17 11.66
N LYS A 194 -4.14 12.90 10.81
CA LYS A 194 -4.77 13.94 9.98
C LYS A 194 -5.91 14.63 10.71
N ASP A 195 -6.70 13.88 11.47
CA ASP A 195 -7.81 14.38 12.30
C ASP A 195 -8.19 13.33 13.37
N ARG A 196 -9.26 13.60 14.13
CA ARG A 196 -9.70 12.80 15.29
C ARG A 196 -10.04 11.34 14.95
N ALA A 197 -10.45 11.07 13.72
CA ALA A 197 -10.91 9.78 13.24
C ALA A 197 -10.17 9.34 11.96
N ARG A 198 -8.99 9.93 11.69
CA ARG A 198 -8.16 9.59 10.55
C ARG A 198 -6.67 9.62 10.88
N ILE A 199 -6.04 8.49 10.61
CA ILE A 199 -4.59 8.33 10.67
C ILE A 199 -4.06 7.97 9.29
N SER A 200 -2.84 8.40 9.00
CA SER A 200 -2.17 8.14 7.74
C SER A 200 -0.87 7.40 7.98
N TYR A 201 -0.58 6.41 7.14
CA TYR A 201 0.76 5.84 7.03
C TYR A 201 1.42 6.33 5.74
N VAL A 202 2.40 7.22 5.89
CA VAL A 202 3.12 7.85 4.78
C VAL A 202 4.30 6.98 4.40
N ILE A 203 4.27 6.42 3.19
CA ILE A 203 5.37 5.62 2.63
C ILE A 203 6.43 6.52 2.01
N ASP A 204 5.98 7.55 1.29
CA ASP A 204 6.85 8.54 0.66
C ASP A 204 6.14 9.89 0.63
N ILE A 205 6.83 10.94 1.08
CA ILE A 205 6.27 12.30 1.12
C ILE A 205 6.28 12.96 -0.27
N ASN A 206 7.19 12.52 -1.14
CA ASN A 206 7.34 13.04 -2.50
C ASN A 206 6.38 12.38 -3.49
N SER A 207 5.49 11.51 -3.02
CA SER A 207 4.50 10.84 -3.85
C SER A 207 3.17 10.73 -3.14
N ASP A 208 2.14 10.35 -3.90
CA ASP A 208 0.80 10.10 -3.36
C ASP A 208 0.67 8.72 -2.67
N SER A 209 1.80 8.06 -2.36
CA SER A 209 1.80 6.77 -1.66
C SER A 209 1.57 6.94 -0.15
N VAL A 210 0.30 7.02 0.22
CA VAL A 210 -0.15 7.18 1.60
C VAL A 210 -1.36 6.28 1.85
N PHE A 211 -1.31 5.49 2.91
CA PHE A 211 -2.49 4.79 3.41
C PHE A 211 -3.27 5.70 4.35
N ASN A 212 -4.40 6.25 3.89
CA ASN A 212 -5.30 7.06 4.71
C ASN A 212 -6.40 6.17 5.30
N PHE A 213 -6.33 5.91 6.61
CA PHE A 213 -7.27 5.03 7.29
C PHE A 213 -8.35 5.84 8.01
N THR A 214 -9.59 5.40 7.85
CA THR A 214 -10.72 5.85 8.68
C THR A 214 -10.78 5.01 9.94
N THR A 215 -10.84 5.66 11.11
CA THR A 215 -10.68 5.01 12.41
C THR A 215 -11.80 5.37 13.37
N GLY A 216 -11.91 4.62 14.46
CA GLY A 216 -12.58 5.09 15.67
C GLY A 216 -11.84 6.25 16.34
N LEU A 217 -12.37 6.73 17.46
CA LEU A 217 -11.75 7.78 18.26
C LEU A 217 -10.39 7.35 18.82
N GLY A 218 -9.37 8.19 18.63
CA GLY A 218 -8.05 7.97 19.19
C GLY A 218 -8.03 8.06 20.72
N ILE A 219 -7.29 7.16 21.36
CA ILE A 219 -6.99 7.16 22.79
C ILE A 219 -5.53 7.59 22.96
N PHE A 220 -5.32 8.68 23.71
CA PHE A 220 -4.00 9.26 23.95
C PHE A 220 -3.59 9.01 25.40
N LYS A 221 -2.43 8.38 25.60
CA LYS A 221 -1.83 8.08 26.91
C LYS A 221 -0.39 8.55 26.95
N ASP A 222 0.19 8.51 28.13
CA ASP A 222 1.55 8.98 28.43
C ASP A 222 2.67 8.34 27.59
N ASN A 223 2.50 7.11 27.12
CA ASN A 223 3.50 6.39 26.34
C ASN A 223 2.99 5.82 25.01
N TYR A 224 1.71 6.02 24.68
CA TYR A 224 1.16 5.57 23.41
C TYR A 224 -0.02 6.41 22.91
N ILE A 225 -0.25 6.31 21.59
CA ILE A 225 -1.49 6.69 20.93
C ILE A 225 -2.10 5.44 20.33
N LYS A 226 -3.37 5.15 20.65
CA LYS A 226 -4.10 3.98 20.14
C LYS A 226 -5.27 4.42 19.28
N TYR A 227 -5.40 3.79 18.11
CA TYR A 227 -6.57 3.86 17.24
C TYR A 227 -7.10 2.47 16.96
N GLU A 228 -8.40 2.38 16.65
CA GLU A 228 -9.04 1.17 16.18
C GLU A 228 -9.44 1.35 14.72
N VAL A 229 -8.95 0.46 13.86
CA VAL A 229 -9.15 0.50 12.41
C VAL A 229 -9.93 -0.73 12.00
N GLY A 230 -11.16 -0.56 11.50
CA GLY A 230 -11.92 -1.66 10.91
C GLY A 230 -11.38 -2.00 9.52
N ILE A 231 -11.02 -3.27 9.27
CA ILE A 231 -10.45 -3.71 8.00
C ILE A 231 -11.46 -4.63 7.26
N GLY A 232 -11.77 -4.28 6.01
CA GLY A 232 -12.59 -5.08 5.10
C GLY A 232 -14.09 -4.74 5.10
N LEU A 233 -14.83 -5.41 4.21
CA LEU A 233 -16.28 -5.22 3.99
C LEU A 233 -17.13 -5.60 5.21
N PHE A 234 -16.61 -6.48 6.05
CA PHE A 234 -17.23 -6.91 7.29
C PHE A 234 -16.36 -6.42 8.44
N SER A 235 -16.65 -5.23 8.95
CA SER A 235 -15.98 -4.49 10.03
C SER A 235 -15.78 -5.25 11.37
N ARG A 236 -16.05 -6.56 11.42
CA ARG A 236 -15.79 -7.45 12.55
C ARG A 236 -14.30 -7.66 12.82
N LEU A 237 -13.43 -7.39 11.84
CA LEU A 237 -11.97 -7.41 12.02
C LEU A 237 -11.48 -5.99 12.30
N SER A 238 -11.44 -5.61 13.59
CA SER A 238 -10.82 -4.38 14.05
C SER A 238 -9.36 -4.63 14.40
N GLN A 239 -8.44 -3.87 13.80
CA GLN A 239 -7.03 -3.88 14.15
C GLN A 239 -6.72 -2.68 15.05
N GLY A 240 -6.12 -2.94 16.21
CA GLY A 240 -5.54 -1.89 17.05
C GLY A 240 -4.24 -1.38 16.44
N VAL A 241 -4.20 -0.09 16.11
CA VAL A 241 -2.97 0.64 15.78
C VAL A 241 -2.48 1.31 17.05
N ILE A 242 -1.44 0.74 17.67
CA ILE A 242 -0.83 1.28 18.89
C ILE A 242 0.56 1.83 18.54
N LEU A 243 0.69 3.15 18.64
CA LEU A 243 1.92 3.88 18.37
C LEU A 243 2.59 4.20 19.70
N TYR A 244 3.73 3.58 19.97
CA TYR A 244 4.49 3.80 21.19
C TYR A 244 5.50 4.92 20.98
N GLY A 245 5.63 5.78 21.98
CA GLY A 245 6.41 6.99 21.83
C GLY A 245 6.57 7.77 23.12
N LYS A 246 7.08 8.99 22.99
CA LYS A 246 7.32 9.90 24.12
C LYS A 246 6.76 11.26 23.82
N TRP A 247 6.06 11.82 24.79
CA TRP A 247 5.62 13.22 24.74
C TRP A 247 6.76 14.16 25.11
N ARG A 248 6.87 15.27 24.37
CA ARG A 248 7.74 16.40 24.69
C ARG A 248 7.00 17.70 24.41
N ILE A 249 7.38 18.76 25.11
CA ILE A 249 6.89 20.11 24.85
C ILE A 249 7.98 20.87 24.09
N LYS A 250 7.59 21.65 23.08
CA LYS A 250 8.47 22.57 22.36
C LYS A 250 7.77 23.92 22.23
N ARG A 251 8.43 25.01 22.66
CA ARG A 251 7.83 26.34 22.79
C ARG A 251 7.04 26.82 21.56
N ASN A 252 7.51 26.54 20.35
CA ASN A 252 6.91 27.03 19.10
C ASN A 252 5.98 26.03 18.38
N ILE A 253 5.92 24.77 18.85
CA ILE A 253 5.12 23.71 18.20
C ILE A 253 3.97 23.25 19.12
N GLY A 254 4.14 23.38 20.43
CA GLY A 254 3.19 22.86 21.42
C GLY A 254 3.67 21.52 21.95
N LEU A 255 2.78 20.52 21.90
CA LEU A 255 3.04 19.17 22.37
C LEU A 255 3.44 18.29 21.18
N ILE A 256 4.50 17.50 21.34
CA ILE A 256 5.04 16.63 20.30
C ILE A 256 5.02 15.19 20.81
N PHE A 257 4.59 14.25 19.98
CA PHE A 257 4.73 12.82 20.22
C PHE A 257 5.78 12.21 19.31
N ASP A 258 6.89 11.75 19.88
CA ASP A 258 7.96 11.11 19.13
C ASP A 258 7.81 9.61 19.07
N ILE A 259 7.87 9.06 17.87
CA ILE A 259 7.84 7.63 17.59
C ILE A 259 9.20 7.24 17.03
N LYS A 260 9.81 6.21 17.62
CA LYS A 260 11.09 5.65 17.15
C LYS A 260 10.82 4.51 16.17
N TYR A 261 11.39 4.62 14.98
CA TYR A 261 11.31 3.65 13.90
C TYR A 261 12.62 2.87 13.74
N GLU A 262 12.62 1.98 12.75
CA GLU A 262 13.79 1.20 12.34
C GLU A 262 15.00 2.11 12.02
N GLY A 263 16.20 1.66 12.41
CA GLY A 263 17.44 2.43 12.24
C GLY A 263 17.57 3.62 13.20
N GLY A 264 16.73 3.72 14.22
CA GLY A 264 16.78 4.79 15.22
C GLY A 264 16.20 6.12 14.75
N LYS A 265 15.58 6.16 13.56
CA LYS A 265 14.90 7.33 13.04
C LYS A 265 13.73 7.69 13.96
N ILE A 266 13.57 8.98 14.24
CA ILE A 266 12.47 9.50 15.04
C ILE A 266 11.57 10.31 14.12
N HIS A 267 10.26 10.03 14.15
CA HIS A 267 9.26 10.89 13.55
C HIS A 267 8.38 11.48 14.65
N SER A 268 8.04 12.76 14.50
CA SER A 268 7.40 13.56 15.52
C SER A 268 6.03 14.03 15.03
N ILE A 269 4.98 13.73 15.79
CA ILE A 269 3.63 14.23 15.52
C ILE A 269 3.40 15.45 16.41
N GLY A 270 3.22 16.61 15.79
CA GLY A 270 2.97 17.88 16.49
C GLY A 270 1.48 18.10 16.77
N PHE A 271 1.18 18.64 17.95
CA PHE A 271 -0.15 19.05 18.39
C PHE A 271 -0.09 20.44 19.01
N SER A 272 -0.99 21.31 18.57
CA SER A 272 -1.40 22.45 19.40
C SER A 272 -2.20 21.93 20.59
N ALA A 273 -2.10 22.59 21.74
CA ALA A 273 -2.81 22.10 22.93
C ALA A 273 -3.26 23.23 23.85
N GLU A 274 -4.47 23.10 24.36
CA GLU A 274 -4.91 23.88 25.53
C GLU A 274 -4.61 23.05 26.77
N ALA A 275 -3.80 23.60 27.67
CA ALA A 275 -3.44 22.94 28.91
C ALA A 275 -4.18 23.56 30.09
N LYS A 276 -4.73 22.70 30.94
CA LYS A 276 -5.28 23.06 32.25
C LYS A 276 -4.53 22.30 33.33
N LEU A 277 -4.07 23.01 34.36
CA LEU A 277 -3.54 22.38 35.57
C LEU A 277 -4.72 21.99 36.47
N THR A 278 -4.69 20.77 37.00
CA THR A 278 -5.67 20.30 37.98
C THR A 278 -5.08 20.25 39.38
N ASP A 279 -5.96 20.18 40.36
CA ASP A 279 -5.65 20.14 41.79
C ASP A 279 -4.76 18.94 42.20
N ARG A 280 -4.62 17.93 41.34
CA ARG A 280 -3.83 16.71 41.55
C ARG A 280 -2.48 16.71 40.85
N GLU A 281 -1.94 17.87 40.50
CA GLU A 281 -0.69 18.03 39.71
C GLU A 281 -0.73 17.35 38.33
N LEU A 282 -1.93 17.09 37.79
CA LEU A 282 -2.12 16.58 36.45
C LEU A 282 -2.33 17.72 35.48
N LEU A 283 -1.76 17.58 34.29
CA LEU A 283 -2.02 18.47 33.18
C LEU A 283 -2.98 17.81 32.21
N LEU A 284 -4.12 18.45 32.02
CA LEU A 284 -5.10 18.08 31.02
C LEU A 284 -4.83 18.86 29.75
N PHE A 285 -4.47 18.16 28.69
CA PHE A 285 -4.28 18.72 27.37
C PHE A 285 -5.48 18.40 26.49
N LYS A 286 -6.11 19.44 25.91
CA LYS A 286 -7.00 19.29 24.76
C LYS A 286 -6.16 19.45 23.50
N LEU A 287 -5.92 18.36 22.80
CA LEU A 287 -5.07 18.32 21.61
C LEU A 287 -5.83 18.85 20.40
N LYS A 288 -5.18 19.68 19.60
CA LYS A 288 -5.62 20.24 18.32
C LYS A 288 -4.52 20.01 17.28
N LYS A 289 -4.89 19.81 16.02
CA LYS A 289 -3.91 19.61 14.95
C LYS A 289 -3.09 20.87 14.70
N GLU A 290 -3.79 22.00 14.66
CA GLU A 290 -3.23 23.33 14.45
C GLU A 290 -3.93 24.33 15.38
N ALA A 291 -3.36 25.51 15.52
CA ALA A 291 -3.92 26.55 16.36
C ALA A 291 -5.34 26.90 15.88
N GLY A 292 -6.34 26.75 16.77
CA GLY A 292 -7.74 27.00 16.44
C GLY A 292 -8.48 25.84 15.77
N GLY A 293 -7.80 24.73 15.44
CA GLY A 293 -8.43 23.56 14.83
C GLY A 293 -9.26 22.70 15.79
N ASP A 294 -9.97 21.73 15.22
CA ASP A 294 -10.80 20.80 16.00
C ASP A 294 -9.99 19.97 16.99
N ILE A 295 -10.65 19.61 18.09
CA ILE A 295 -10.06 18.75 19.13
C ILE A 295 -9.87 17.35 18.54
N VAL A 296 -8.60 16.96 18.41
CA VAL A 296 -8.17 15.62 17.98
C VAL A 296 -8.16 14.63 19.14
N GLY A 297 -8.04 15.09 20.39
CA GLY A 297 -8.00 14.20 21.54
C GLY A 297 -7.84 14.92 22.88
N ARG A 298 -7.85 14.13 23.95
CA ARG A 298 -7.51 14.58 25.30
C ARG A 298 -6.38 13.71 25.83
N LEU A 299 -5.42 14.34 26.49
CA LEU A 299 -4.28 13.68 27.09
C LEU A 299 -4.08 14.18 28.52
N GLU A 300 -3.86 13.25 29.44
CA GLU A 300 -3.50 13.58 30.82
C GLU A 300 -2.03 13.19 31.03
N LEU A 301 -1.21 14.16 31.44
CA LEU A 301 0.19 13.93 31.78
C LEU A 301 0.48 14.34 33.20
N ARG A 302 1.36 13.59 33.87
CA ARG A 302 1.94 14.00 35.14
C ARG A 302 3.01 15.07 34.91
N HIS A 303 3.05 16.09 35.76
CA HIS A 303 4.07 17.15 35.76
C HIS A 303 5.51 16.62 35.56
N LYS A 304 5.84 15.51 36.21
CA LYS A 304 7.19 14.89 36.18
C LYS A 304 7.66 14.43 34.79
N ILE A 305 6.73 14.27 33.84
CA ILE A 305 7.04 13.86 32.45
C ILE A 305 7.62 15.05 31.65
N LEU A 306 7.39 16.29 32.11
CA LEU A 306 7.72 17.53 31.40
C LEU A 306 9.05 18.17 31.84
N LYS A 307 10.09 17.36 32.13
CA LYS A 307 11.42 17.87 32.51
C LYS A 307 12.03 18.76 31.40
N GLY A 308 12.84 19.75 31.78
CA GLY A 308 13.51 20.67 30.84
C GLY A 308 12.62 21.84 30.42
N GLU A 309 12.43 22.07 29.11
CA GLU A 309 11.61 23.18 28.59
C GLU A 309 10.17 23.18 29.13
N GLY A 310 9.66 22.02 29.54
CA GLY A 310 8.33 21.89 30.16
C GLY A 310 8.23 22.52 31.56
N GLU A 311 9.33 22.70 32.30
CA GLU A 311 9.30 23.37 33.60
C GLU A 311 9.01 24.88 33.47
N SER A 312 9.54 25.52 32.43
CA SER A 312 9.23 26.91 32.11
C SER A 312 7.73 27.08 31.79
N PHE A 313 7.17 26.11 31.07
CA PHE A 313 5.75 26.07 30.73
C PHE A 313 4.87 25.89 31.97
N LEU A 314 5.26 24.99 32.87
CA LEU A 314 4.59 24.77 34.15
C LEU A 314 4.58 26.02 35.04
N ARG A 315 5.68 26.78 35.05
CA ARG A 315 5.74 28.08 35.75
C ARG A 315 4.77 29.10 35.14
N LEU A 316 4.65 29.17 33.81
CA LEU A 316 3.70 30.05 33.12
C LEU A 316 2.23 29.69 33.42
N LEU A 317 1.90 28.39 33.45
CA LEU A 317 0.55 27.93 33.80
C LEU A 317 0.16 28.30 35.24
N LYS A 318 1.10 28.16 36.18
CA LYS A 318 0.89 28.54 37.58
C LYS A 318 0.71 30.05 37.74
N SER A 319 1.43 30.89 36.98
CA SER A 319 1.32 32.35 37.09
C SER A 319 0.05 32.93 36.45
N ARG A 320 -0.53 32.26 35.44
CA ARG A 320 -1.72 32.74 34.71
C ARG A 320 -3.08 32.22 35.23
N ARG A 321 -3.14 31.70 36.46
CA ARG A 321 -4.37 31.12 37.05
C ARG A 321 -4.96 29.98 36.18
N GLU A 322 -4.15 28.95 35.97
CA GLU A 322 -4.57 27.56 35.65
C GLU A 322 -4.91 27.19 34.21
N SER A 323 -4.90 28.13 33.25
CA SER A 323 -5.09 27.78 31.83
C SER A 323 -4.12 28.51 30.89
N ALA A 324 -3.60 27.79 29.90
CA ALA A 324 -2.80 28.36 28.83
C ALA A 324 -3.10 27.68 27.49
N ILE A 325 -3.16 28.50 26.43
CA ILE A 325 -3.25 28.03 25.05
C ILE A 325 -1.84 27.97 24.48
N MET A 326 -1.43 26.79 24.02
CA MET A 326 -0.25 26.63 23.18
C MET A 326 -0.67 26.66 21.71
N ALA A 327 -0.44 27.79 21.06
CA ALA A 327 -0.55 27.91 19.61
C ALA A 327 0.83 27.69 18.99
N GLY A 328 1.02 26.56 18.31
CA GLY A 328 2.21 26.31 17.50
C GLY A 328 1.82 26.15 16.05
N ALA A 329 2.37 26.98 15.17
CA ALA A 329 2.29 26.78 13.73
C ALA A 329 3.31 25.67 13.36
N GLY A 330 2.85 24.42 13.34
CA GLY A 330 3.69 23.29 12.96
C GLY A 330 3.91 23.24 11.46
N TYR A 331 5.03 23.78 10.96
CA TYR A 331 5.50 23.45 9.61
C TYR A 331 5.89 21.96 9.57
N ARG A 332 5.31 21.24 8.58
CA ARG A 332 5.69 19.87 8.22
C ARG A 332 7.14 19.85 7.71
N TRP A 333 7.93 18.89 8.18
CA TRP A 333 9.21 18.52 7.59
C TRP A 333 9.11 17.11 7.04
#